data_AF-A0A4U1GQW7-F1
#
_entry.id   AF-A0A4U1GQW7-F1
#
_cell.length_a   1.000
_cell.length_b   1.000
_cell.length_c   1.000
_cell.angle_alpha   90.00
_cell.angle_beta   90.00
_cell.angle_gamma   90.00
#
_symmetry.space_group_name_H-M   'P 1'
#
loop_
_entity.id
_entity.type
_entity.pdbx_description
1 polymer ?
#
loop_
_entity_poly.entity_id
_entity_poly.type
_entity_poly.pdbx_seq_one_letter_code
_entity_poly.pdbx_strand_id
1 'polypeptide(L)'
;MASQNTNQQDETAIDKMNSQLTAAGDKIANNKKIIYITTGAIILVAVVILGYLFGYRKPREEKAFEAYNKVEQQAFANDSIAAAQYKQVADNFSGSDAANLAALSAGEALYNEGKYEEAAKYLGKFSSDDAVLDANAMVLTGDCYVNLKKYDDALSAYQKAVRKADGNPQIVPRVLLKEANVYDEQKKYDKALECYTSIKNDFPEFRLGNGLDIDAYIARENARLGK
;
A
#
# COMPACT_ATOMS: atom_id res chain seq x y z
N MET A 1 -0.42 -32.50 -76.27
CA MET A 1 -0.09 -32.16 -74.87
C MET A 1 1.01 -31.11 -74.92
N ALA A 2 0.70 -29.86 -74.61
CA ALA A 2 1.69 -28.78 -74.49
C ALA A 2 1.49 -28.16 -73.11
N SER A 3 2.48 -28.38 -72.24
CA SER A 3 2.49 -27.91 -70.85
C SER A 3 2.82 -26.42 -70.83
N GLN A 4 1.95 -25.64 -70.20
CA GLN A 4 2.19 -24.23 -69.88
C GLN A 4 3.38 -24.13 -68.92
N ASN A 5 4.40 -23.35 -69.28
CA ASN A 5 5.51 -23.02 -68.40
C ASN A 5 5.39 -21.54 -68.02
N THR A 6 4.98 -21.30 -66.79
CA THR A 6 4.72 -20.00 -66.20
C THR A 6 6.05 -19.36 -65.78
N ASN A 7 6.48 -18.29 -66.47
CA ASN A 7 7.61 -17.47 -66.04
C ASN A 7 7.24 -16.72 -64.75
N GLN A 8 7.81 -17.13 -63.62
CA GLN A 8 7.86 -16.31 -62.40
C GLN A 8 9.17 -15.50 -62.42
N GLN A 9 9.07 -14.17 -62.47
CA GLN A 9 10.21 -13.26 -62.29
C GLN A 9 10.52 -13.13 -60.79
N ASP A 10 11.76 -13.42 -60.39
CA ASP A 10 12.25 -13.19 -59.03
C ASP A 10 12.50 -11.69 -58.79
N GLU A 11 11.66 -11.05 -57.97
CA GLU A 11 11.83 -9.66 -57.53
C GLU A 11 13.12 -9.47 -56.72
N THR A 12 13.91 -8.44 -57.04
CA THR A 12 15.10 -8.10 -56.25
C THR A 12 14.73 -7.53 -54.87
N ALA A 13 15.67 -7.52 -53.93
CA ALA A 13 15.47 -6.95 -52.59
C ALA A 13 15.03 -5.47 -52.63
N ILE A 14 15.49 -4.72 -53.64
CA ILE A 14 15.11 -3.32 -53.87
C ILE A 14 13.66 -3.21 -54.35
N ASP A 15 13.20 -4.12 -55.22
CA ASP A 15 11.83 -4.13 -55.71
C ASP A 15 10.83 -4.48 -54.58
N LYS A 16 11.18 -5.46 -53.74
CA LYS A 16 10.40 -5.77 -52.53
C LYS A 16 10.35 -4.61 -51.55
N MET A 17 11.45 -3.90 -51.37
CA MET A 17 11.49 -2.72 -50.51
C MET A 17 10.62 -1.59 -51.06
N ASN A 18 10.70 -1.33 -52.37
CA ASN A 18 9.89 -0.31 -53.04
C ASN A 18 8.39 -0.65 -53.00
N SER A 19 8.01 -1.91 -53.25
CA SER A 19 6.60 -2.32 -53.21
C SER A 19 6.02 -2.24 -51.80
N GLN A 20 6.81 -2.57 -50.76
CA GLN A 20 6.42 -2.37 -49.37
C GLN A 20 6.24 -0.89 -49.01
N LEU A 21 7.14 -0.03 -49.49
CA LEU A 21 7.05 1.43 -49.30
C LEU A 21 5.81 2.02 -49.99
N THR A 22 5.53 1.61 -51.24
CA THR A 22 4.32 2.03 -51.97
C THR A 22 3.06 1.55 -51.27
N ALA A 23 3.01 0.29 -50.85
CA ALA A 23 1.86 -0.27 -50.12
C ALA A 23 1.63 0.41 -48.75
N ALA A 24 2.69 0.80 -48.05
CA ALA A 24 2.60 1.59 -46.82
C ALA A 24 2.07 3.02 -47.11
N GLY A 25 2.56 3.66 -48.17
CA GLY A 25 2.08 4.96 -48.65
C GLY A 25 0.60 4.96 -49.00
N ASP A 26 0.14 3.96 -49.76
CA ASP A 26 -1.25 3.78 -50.14
C ASP A 26 -2.16 3.52 -48.94
N LYS A 27 -1.71 2.73 -47.96
CA LYS A 27 -2.44 2.49 -46.71
C LYS A 27 -2.60 3.77 -45.90
N ILE A 28 -1.56 4.60 -45.80
CA ILE A 28 -1.65 5.90 -45.12
C ILE A 28 -2.58 6.82 -45.88
N ALA A 29 -2.45 6.91 -47.21
CA ALA A 29 -3.27 7.75 -48.07
C ALA A 29 -4.76 7.41 -47.98
N ASN A 30 -5.10 6.13 -48.01
CA ASN A 30 -6.48 5.64 -47.93
C ASN A 30 -7.07 5.73 -46.51
N ASN A 31 -6.22 5.76 -45.47
CA ASN A 31 -6.66 5.84 -44.07
C ASN A 31 -6.44 7.23 -43.43
N LYS A 32 -6.09 8.28 -44.19
CA LYS A 32 -5.83 9.63 -43.64
C LYS A 32 -6.91 10.11 -42.68
N LYS A 33 -8.20 9.91 -43.02
CA LYS A 33 -9.33 10.31 -42.16
C LYS A 33 -9.32 9.59 -40.81
N ILE A 34 -9.06 8.28 -40.81
CA ILE A 34 -8.97 7.49 -39.57
C ILE A 34 -7.77 7.97 -38.75
N ILE A 35 -6.61 8.18 -39.38
CA ILE A 35 -5.40 8.68 -38.72
C ILE A 35 -5.65 10.06 -38.08
N TYR A 36 -6.31 10.98 -38.77
CA TYR A 36 -6.65 12.29 -38.20
C TYR A 36 -7.65 12.19 -37.04
N ILE A 37 -8.68 11.34 -37.16
CA ILE A 37 -9.65 11.12 -36.09
C ILE A 37 -8.98 10.51 -34.86
N THR A 38 -8.14 9.48 -35.03
CA THR A 38 -7.45 8.83 -33.91
C THR A 38 -6.44 9.77 -33.27
N THR A 39 -5.67 10.52 -34.07
CA THR A 39 -4.73 11.52 -33.55
C THR A 39 -5.45 12.64 -32.80
N GLY A 40 -6.54 13.17 -33.36
CA GLY A 40 -7.37 14.18 -32.70
C GLY A 40 -7.99 13.69 -31.40
N ALA A 41 -8.46 12.44 -31.36
CA ALA A 41 -9.00 11.81 -30.15
C ALA A 41 -7.93 11.67 -29.05
N ILE A 42 -6.70 11.25 -29.40
CA ILE A 42 -5.59 11.15 -28.45
C ILE A 42 -5.24 12.53 -27.87
N ILE A 43 -5.15 13.56 -28.72
CA ILE A 43 -4.88 14.94 -28.28
C ILE A 43 -5.98 15.44 -27.34
N LEU A 44 -7.25 15.20 -27.68
CA LEU A 44 -8.38 15.59 -26.83
C LEU A 44 -8.31 14.92 -25.46
N VAL A 45 -8.03 13.62 -25.41
CA VAL A 45 -7.83 12.89 -24.14
C VAL A 45 -6.65 13.48 -23.35
N ALA A 46 -5.53 13.78 -24.01
CA ALA A 46 -4.37 14.38 -23.35
C ALA A 46 -4.70 15.77 -22.77
N VAL A 47 -5.43 16.62 -23.49
CA VAL A 47 -5.87 17.94 -23.01
C VAL A 47 -6.82 17.81 -21.81
N VAL A 48 -7.75 16.86 -21.84
CA VAL A 48 -8.65 16.59 -20.69
C VAL A 48 -7.84 16.13 -19.47
N ILE A 49 -6.88 15.22 -19.65
CA ILE A 49 -5.99 14.77 -18.58
C ILE A 49 -5.19 15.94 -18.01
N LEU A 50 -4.57 16.76 -18.87
CA LEU A 50 -3.80 17.93 -18.42
C LEU A 50 -4.67 18.95 -17.69
N GLY A 51 -5.87 19.23 -18.21
CA GLY A 51 -6.84 20.10 -17.57
C GLY A 51 -7.24 19.60 -16.18
N TYR A 52 -7.48 18.29 -16.03
CA TYR A 52 -7.75 17.68 -14.73
C TYR A 52 -6.54 17.75 -13.78
N LEU A 53 -5.34 17.41 -14.26
CA LEU A 53 -4.13 17.40 -13.43
C LEU A 53 -3.74 18.80 -12.95
N PHE A 54 -3.71 19.79 -13.84
CA PHE A 54 -3.25 21.15 -13.51
C PHE A 54 -4.36 22.08 -13.05
N GLY A 55 -5.57 21.96 -13.58
CA GLY A 55 -6.68 22.84 -13.23
C GLY A 55 -7.43 22.43 -11.96
N TYR A 56 -7.46 21.14 -11.63
CA TYR A 56 -8.22 20.62 -10.49
C TYR A 56 -7.35 19.90 -9.45
N ARG A 57 -6.60 18.87 -9.86
CA ARG A 57 -5.85 18.02 -8.93
C ARG A 57 -4.73 18.78 -8.21
N LYS A 58 -3.84 19.45 -8.93
CA LYS A 58 -2.67 20.13 -8.33
C LYS A 58 -3.07 21.25 -7.33
N PRO A 59 -3.99 22.17 -7.63
CA PRO A 59 -4.40 23.19 -6.65
C PRO A 59 -5.13 22.60 -5.44
N ARG A 60 -5.89 21.51 -5.64
CA ARG A 60 -6.54 20.78 -4.55
C ARG A 60 -5.50 20.12 -3.64
N GLU A 61 -4.44 19.55 -4.21
CA GLU A 61 -3.31 18.95 -3.50
C GLU A 61 -2.58 20.00 -2.65
N GLU A 62 -2.25 21.16 -3.23
CA GLU A 62 -1.58 22.25 -2.52
C GLU A 62 -2.40 22.75 -1.32
N LYS A 63 -3.72 22.93 -1.48
CA LYS A 63 -4.62 23.29 -0.38
C LYS A 63 -4.71 22.21 0.70
N ALA A 64 -4.65 20.95 0.30
CA ALA A 64 -4.67 19.84 1.24
C ALA A 64 -3.41 19.84 2.11
N PHE A 65 -2.23 20.04 1.50
CA PHE A 65 -0.97 20.16 2.23
C PHE A 65 -0.92 21.42 3.10
N GLU A 66 -1.44 22.55 2.64
CA GLU A 66 -1.55 23.77 3.46
C GLU A 66 -2.40 23.50 4.72
N ALA A 67 -3.55 22.85 4.56
CA ALA A 67 -4.41 22.48 5.67
C ALA A 67 -3.73 21.49 6.62
N TYR A 68 -3.09 20.44 6.10
CA TYR A 68 -2.35 19.46 6.89
C TYR A 68 -1.21 20.11 7.69
N ASN A 69 -0.36 20.89 7.03
CA ASN A 69 0.78 21.56 7.68
C ASN A 69 0.35 22.58 8.74
N LYS A 70 -0.85 23.18 8.58
CA LYS A 70 -1.43 24.03 9.61
C LYS A 70 -1.81 23.23 10.86
N VAL A 71 -2.32 22.01 10.70
CA VAL A 71 -2.59 21.11 11.84
C VAL A 71 -1.26 20.72 12.52
N GLU A 72 -0.26 20.30 11.75
CA GLU A 72 1.07 19.95 12.28
C GLU A 72 1.66 21.08 13.14
N GLN A 73 1.61 22.33 12.66
CA GLN A 73 2.08 23.49 13.43
C GLN A 73 1.33 23.72 14.74
N GLN A 74 0.03 23.40 14.77
CA GLN A 74 -0.81 23.57 15.96
C GLN A 74 -0.67 22.40 16.94
N ALA A 75 -0.41 21.20 16.43
CA ALA A 75 -0.24 19.98 17.21
C ALA A 75 0.94 20.09 18.20
N PHE A 76 2.03 20.79 17.84
CA PHE A 76 3.15 21.06 18.76
C PHE A 76 2.74 21.79 20.06
N ALA A 77 1.58 22.44 20.10
CA ALA A 77 1.08 23.16 21.26
C ALA A 77 -0.02 22.42 22.05
N ASN A 78 -0.75 21.46 21.43
CA ASN A 78 -1.85 20.73 22.07
C ASN A 78 -2.26 19.46 21.30
N ASP A 79 -1.92 18.29 21.83
CA ASP A 79 -2.15 17.00 21.19
C ASP A 79 -3.63 16.65 20.95
N SER A 80 -4.54 17.03 21.86
CA SER A 80 -5.97 16.64 21.75
C SER A 80 -6.76 17.46 20.72
N ILE A 81 -6.29 18.65 20.34
CA ILE A 81 -6.91 19.44 19.26
C ILE A 81 -6.54 18.84 17.89
N ALA A 82 -5.36 18.22 17.80
CA ALA A 82 -4.79 17.73 16.56
C ALA A 82 -5.64 16.61 15.93
N ALA A 83 -6.15 15.66 16.72
CA ALA A 83 -6.96 14.54 16.22
C ALA A 83 -8.18 15.02 15.40
N ALA A 84 -8.96 15.94 15.94
CA ALA A 84 -10.16 16.45 15.27
C ALA A 84 -9.83 17.20 13.97
N GLN A 85 -8.72 17.92 13.94
CA GLN A 85 -8.30 18.69 12.78
C GLN A 85 -7.71 17.79 11.68
N TYR A 86 -6.92 16.78 12.03
CA TYR A 86 -6.45 15.78 11.06
C TYR A 86 -7.61 15.05 10.39
N LYS A 87 -8.63 14.67 11.16
CA LYS A 87 -9.87 14.07 10.60
C LYS A 87 -10.51 14.97 9.55
N GLN A 88 -10.63 16.27 9.84
CA GLN A 88 -11.18 17.23 8.87
C GLN A 88 -10.36 17.31 7.60
N VAL A 89 -9.02 17.30 7.69
CA VAL A 89 -8.16 17.30 6.52
C VAL A 89 -8.34 16.00 5.72
N ALA A 90 -8.30 14.85 6.38
CA ALA A 90 -8.49 13.55 5.75
C ALA A 90 -9.84 13.43 5.02
N ASP A 91 -10.92 13.95 5.62
CA ASP A 91 -12.26 13.86 5.06
C ASP A 91 -12.51 14.89 3.94
N ASN A 92 -12.08 16.15 4.12
CA ASN A 92 -12.34 17.23 3.15
C ASN A 92 -11.49 17.10 1.88
N PHE A 93 -10.27 16.57 2.02
CA PHE A 93 -9.31 16.44 0.93
C PHE A 93 -9.14 15.00 0.44
N SER A 94 -10.05 14.08 0.80
CA SER A 94 -10.02 12.67 0.40
C SER A 94 -9.55 12.47 -1.05
N GLY A 95 -8.58 11.59 -1.24
CA GLY A 95 -7.92 11.30 -2.51
C GLY A 95 -6.64 12.12 -2.78
N SER A 96 -6.25 13.04 -1.90
CA SER A 96 -4.93 13.69 -1.92
C SER A 96 -3.91 12.97 -1.05
N ASP A 97 -2.62 13.19 -1.32
CA ASP A 97 -1.53 12.60 -0.53
C ASP A 97 -1.53 13.19 0.89
N ALA A 98 -1.83 14.48 1.02
CA ALA A 98 -1.99 15.12 2.33
C ALA A 98 -3.17 14.55 3.13
N ALA A 99 -4.28 14.16 2.48
CA ALA A 99 -5.41 13.53 3.16
C ALA A 99 -5.07 12.11 3.63
N ASN A 100 -4.26 11.39 2.85
CA ASN A 100 -3.71 10.09 3.25
C ASN A 100 -2.85 10.23 4.51
N LEU A 101 -1.89 11.16 4.53
CA LEU A 101 -1.07 11.44 5.72
C LEU A 101 -1.92 11.90 6.92
N ALA A 102 -2.89 12.79 6.69
CA ALA A 102 -3.81 13.23 7.74
C ALA A 102 -4.63 12.08 8.32
N ALA A 103 -4.97 11.05 7.53
CA ALA A 103 -5.66 9.88 8.04
C ALA A 103 -4.78 9.05 8.98
N LEU A 104 -3.49 8.89 8.66
CA LEU A 104 -2.52 8.26 9.56
C LEU A 104 -2.38 9.05 10.87
N SER A 105 -2.11 10.36 10.78
CA SER A 105 -1.96 11.24 11.96
C SER A 105 -3.24 11.29 12.81
N ALA A 106 -4.42 11.30 12.18
CA ALA A 106 -5.69 11.18 12.88
C ALA A 106 -5.80 9.85 13.63
N GLY A 107 -5.43 8.75 12.97
CA GLY A 107 -5.41 7.41 13.57
C GLY A 107 -4.52 7.32 14.81
N GLU A 108 -3.29 7.84 14.71
CA GLU A 108 -2.32 7.89 15.81
C GLU A 108 -2.83 8.75 16.98
N ALA A 109 -3.31 9.96 16.71
CA ALA A 109 -3.82 10.84 17.75
C ALA A 109 -5.05 10.25 18.44
N LEU A 110 -5.99 9.67 17.68
CA LEU A 110 -7.17 8.99 18.22
C LEU A 110 -6.81 7.76 19.06
N TYR A 111 -5.77 7.00 18.66
CA TYR A 111 -5.28 5.88 19.45
C TYR A 111 -4.75 6.34 20.81
N ASN A 112 -3.97 7.43 20.83
CA ASN A 112 -3.45 8.02 22.06
C ASN A 112 -4.56 8.56 22.97
N GLU A 113 -5.68 9.02 22.40
CA GLU A 113 -6.90 9.41 23.13
C GLU A 113 -7.74 8.22 23.62
N GLY A 114 -7.37 6.98 23.28
CA GLY A 114 -8.15 5.78 23.60
C GLY A 114 -9.40 5.57 22.73
N LYS A 115 -9.56 6.35 21.66
CA LYS A 115 -10.69 6.26 20.72
C LYS A 115 -10.40 5.21 19.63
N TYR A 116 -10.18 3.97 20.06
CA TYR A 116 -9.66 2.90 19.22
C TYR A 116 -10.51 2.56 17.99
N GLU A 117 -11.84 2.66 18.08
CA GLU A 117 -12.72 2.38 16.94
C GLU A 117 -12.61 3.46 15.85
N GLU A 118 -12.53 4.73 16.25
CA GLU A 118 -12.27 5.82 15.31
C GLU A 118 -10.84 5.74 14.76
N ALA A 119 -9.86 5.40 15.60
CA ALA A 119 -8.47 5.24 15.19
C ALA A 119 -8.34 4.20 14.07
N ALA A 120 -8.89 2.99 14.27
CA ALA A 120 -8.89 1.94 13.26
C ALA A 120 -9.61 2.38 11.96
N LYS A 121 -10.69 3.17 12.06
CA LYS A 121 -11.38 3.72 10.89
C LYS A 121 -10.51 4.65 10.06
N TYR A 122 -9.75 5.56 10.70
CA TYR A 122 -8.87 6.48 9.96
C TYR A 122 -7.59 5.80 9.47
N LEU A 123 -7.01 4.89 10.25
CA LEU A 123 -5.88 4.06 9.80
C LEU A 123 -6.25 3.21 8.59
N GLY A 124 -7.48 2.70 8.51
CA GLY A 124 -7.97 1.96 7.34
C GLY A 124 -8.13 2.79 6.06
N LYS A 125 -8.05 4.12 6.14
CA LYS A 125 -8.00 5.01 4.95
C LYS A 125 -6.58 5.26 4.48
N PHE A 126 -5.57 4.95 5.30
CA PHE A 126 -4.19 5.15 4.97
C PHE A 126 -3.66 3.99 4.12
N SER A 127 -2.83 4.32 3.15
CA SER A 127 -1.99 3.35 2.43
C SER A 127 -0.69 4.00 1.97
N SER A 128 0.40 3.24 1.94
CA SER A 128 1.67 3.73 1.40
C SER A 128 2.38 2.65 0.57
N ASP A 129 3.14 3.10 -0.43
CA ASP A 129 4.11 2.26 -1.13
C ASP A 129 5.36 2.01 -0.28
N ASP A 130 5.60 2.83 0.74
CA ASP A 130 6.62 2.56 1.76
C ASP A 130 6.16 1.41 2.65
N ALA A 131 6.78 0.25 2.45
CA ALA A 131 6.46 -0.99 3.14
C ALA A 131 6.59 -0.89 4.67
N VAL A 132 7.54 -0.11 5.18
CA VAL A 132 7.76 0.06 6.62
C VAL A 132 6.64 0.89 7.22
N LEU A 133 6.29 2.01 6.59
CA LEU A 133 5.21 2.89 7.04
C LEU A 133 3.85 2.20 6.97
N ASP A 134 3.57 1.50 5.86
CA ASP A 134 2.33 0.75 5.66
C ASP A 134 2.20 -0.40 6.69
N ALA A 135 3.28 -1.13 6.95
CA ALA A 135 3.30 -2.16 7.99
C ALA A 135 3.03 -1.55 9.38
N ASN A 136 3.66 -0.44 9.75
CA ASN A 136 3.46 0.19 11.06
C ASN A 136 2.01 0.69 11.24
N ALA A 137 1.38 1.25 10.22
CA ALA A 137 -0.02 1.63 10.26
C ALA A 137 -0.94 0.41 10.50
N MET A 138 -0.62 -0.73 9.89
CA MET A 138 -1.32 -2.00 10.14
C MET A 138 -1.08 -2.54 11.55
N VAL A 139 0.13 -2.39 12.10
CA VAL A 139 0.41 -2.73 13.51
C VAL A 139 -0.46 -1.89 14.44
N LEU A 140 -0.51 -0.57 14.23
CA LEU A 140 -1.34 0.29 15.06
C LEU A 140 -2.84 -0.03 14.93
N THR A 141 -3.29 -0.42 13.74
CA THR A 141 -4.65 -0.92 13.53
C THR A 141 -4.91 -2.18 14.36
N GLY A 142 -3.96 -3.12 14.39
CA GLY A 142 -4.03 -4.30 15.25
C GLY A 142 -4.08 -3.93 16.73
N ASP A 143 -3.26 -2.97 17.17
CA ASP A 143 -3.27 -2.47 18.54
C ASP A 143 -4.62 -1.84 18.92
N CYS A 144 -5.27 -1.12 18.01
CA CYS A 144 -6.64 -0.64 18.21
C CYS A 144 -7.59 -1.80 18.49
N TYR A 145 -7.53 -2.86 17.68
CA TYR A 145 -8.40 -4.03 17.84
C TYR A 145 -8.11 -4.84 19.11
N VAL A 146 -6.84 -4.92 19.55
CA VAL A 146 -6.50 -5.51 20.85
C VAL A 146 -7.18 -4.75 22.00
N ASN A 147 -7.11 -3.42 21.99
CA ASN A 147 -7.76 -2.60 23.02
C ASN A 147 -9.29 -2.71 23.00
N LEU A 148 -9.88 -2.94 21.82
CA LEU A 148 -11.30 -3.24 21.65
C LEU A 148 -11.67 -4.70 21.96
N LYS A 149 -10.71 -5.54 22.35
CA LYS A 149 -10.86 -7.00 22.54
C LYS A 149 -11.36 -7.74 21.30
N LYS A 150 -11.18 -7.16 20.11
CA LYS A 150 -11.47 -7.77 18.80
C LYS A 150 -10.24 -8.55 18.34
N TYR A 151 -9.92 -9.64 19.04
CA TYR A 151 -8.65 -10.35 18.89
C TYR A 151 -8.43 -10.95 17.48
N ASP A 152 -9.47 -11.47 16.84
CA ASP A 152 -9.32 -12.05 15.49
C ASP A 152 -9.06 -10.95 14.43
N ASP A 153 -9.65 -9.77 14.59
CA ASP A 153 -9.37 -8.60 13.74
C ASP A 153 -7.94 -8.08 13.96
N ALA A 154 -7.48 -8.09 15.22
CA ALA A 154 -6.10 -7.73 15.57
C ALA A 154 -5.09 -8.65 14.89
N LEU A 155 -5.30 -9.97 14.98
CA LEU A 155 -4.45 -10.96 14.31
C LEU A 155 -4.45 -10.76 12.79
N SER A 156 -5.61 -10.48 12.17
CA SER A 156 -5.67 -10.20 10.73
C SER A 156 -4.82 -8.98 10.34
N ALA A 157 -4.87 -7.91 11.14
CA ALA A 157 -4.08 -6.70 10.91
C ALA A 157 -2.57 -6.97 11.07
N TYR A 158 -2.16 -7.66 12.13
CA TYR A 158 -0.77 -8.04 12.36
C TYR A 158 -0.21 -8.93 11.25
N GLN A 159 -0.97 -9.91 10.77
CA GLN A 159 -0.54 -10.76 9.67
C GLN A 159 -0.36 -9.98 8.36
N LYS A 160 -1.19 -8.97 8.11
CA LYS A 160 -0.98 -8.06 6.97
C LYS A 160 0.29 -7.23 7.18
N ALA A 161 0.55 -6.74 8.38
CA ALA A 161 1.78 -6.02 8.72
C ALA A 161 3.03 -6.88 8.51
N VAL A 162 3.03 -8.15 8.96
CA VAL A 162 4.14 -9.10 8.75
C VAL A 162 4.39 -9.31 7.26
N ARG A 163 3.33 -9.52 6.46
CA ARG A 163 3.45 -9.65 5.00
C ARG A 163 4.04 -8.39 4.34
N LYS A 164 3.62 -7.20 4.78
CA LYS A 164 4.13 -5.93 4.26
C LYS A 164 5.56 -5.64 4.67
N ALA A 165 5.94 -6.01 5.89
CA ALA A 165 7.28 -5.83 6.40
C ALA A 165 8.32 -6.72 5.70
N ASP A 166 7.91 -7.75 4.96
CA ASP A 166 8.76 -8.58 4.10
C ASP A 166 10.06 -9.04 4.77
N GLY A 167 9.94 -9.66 5.95
CA GLY A 167 11.08 -10.16 6.70
C GLY A 167 11.94 -9.09 7.38
N ASN A 168 11.51 -7.82 7.43
CA ASN A 168 12.24 -6.75 8.10
C ASN A 168 12.52 -7.11 9.58
N PRO A 169 13.80 -7.24 9.98
CA PRO A 169 14.18 -7.77 11.29
C PRO A 169 13.88 -6.82 12.45
N GLN A 170 13.56 -5.56 12.17
CA GLN A 170 13.16 -4.59 13.19
C GLN A 170 11.65 -4.59 13.45
N ILE A 171 10.85 -5.09 12.51
CA ILE A 171 9.38 -5.04 12.56
C ILE A 171 8.82 -6.42 12.84
N VAL A 172 9.13 -7.41 12.00
CA VAL A 172 8.50 -8.74 12.04
C VAL A 172 8.53 -9.39 13.43
N PRO A 173 9.69 -9.53 14.12
CA PRO A 173 9.70 -10.18 15.42
C PRO A 173 8.91 -9.42 16.50
N ARG A 174 8.77 -8.09 16.38
CA ARG A 174 7.92 -7.29 17.29
C ARG A 174 6.43 -7.53 17.04
N VAL A 175 6.05 -7.70 15.78
CA VAL A 175 4.67 -8.00 15.40
C VAL A 175 4.31 -9.44 15.78
N LEU A 176 5.20 -10.41 15.55
CA LEU A 176 5.02 -11.79 16.01
C LEU A 176 4.87 -11.88 17.54
N LEU A 177 5.59 -11.05 18.30
CA LEU A 177 5.42 -10.96 19.75
C LEU A 177 4.01 -10.46 20.13
N LYS A 178 3.47 -9.48 19.39
CA LYS A 178 2.08 -9.00 19.57
C LYS A 178 1.07 -10.09 19.21
N GLU A 179 1.25 -10.82 18.11
CA GLU A 179 0.40 -11.96 17.74
C GLU A 179 0.41 -13.04 18.83
N ALA A 180 1.59 -13.41 19.33
CA ALA A 180 1.74 -14.40 20.39
C ALA A 180 0.96 -14.00 21.65
N ASN A 181 1.05 -12.72 22.05
CA ASN A 181 0.29 -12.20 23.19
C ASN A 181 -1.23 -12.28 22.97
N VAL A 182 -1.70 -12.00 21.75
CA VAL A 182 -3.13 -12.14 21.42
C VAL A 182 -3.57 -13.61 21.45
N TYR A 183 -2.75 -14.53 20.93
CA TYR A 183 -3.03 -15.97 21.02
C TYR A 183 -3.05 -16.46 22.47
N ASP A 184 -2.15 -15.97 23.31
CA ASP A 184 -2.11 -16.25 24.74
C ASP A 184 -3.38 -15.81 25.47
N GLU A 185 -3.86 -14.58 25.20
CA GLU A 185 -5.13 -14.07 25.74
C GLU A 185 -6.32 -14.94 25.30
N GLN A 186 -6.26 -15.49 24.08
CA GLN A 186 -7.23 -16.45 23.56
C GLN A 186 -6.99 -17.89 24.06
N LYS A 187 -5.97 -18.15 24.88
CA LYS A 187 -5.52 -19.47 25.36
C LYS A 187 -5.13 -20.45 24.24
N LYS A 188 -4.75 -19.94 23.07
CA LYS A 188 -4.24 -20.70 21.93
C LYS A 188 -2.72 -20.84 22.05
N TYR A 189 -2.29 -21.57 23.08
CA TYR A 189 -0.87 -21.69 23.47
C TYR A 189 0.01 -22.37 22.40
N ASP A 190 -0.59 -23.25 21.60
CA ASP A 190 0.04 -23.85 20.43
C ASP A 190 0.46 -22.79 19.41
N LYS A 191 -0.42 -21.84 19.09
CA LYS A 191 -0.13 -20.75 18.15
C LYS A 191 0.81 -19.71 18.74
N ALA A 192 0.68 -19.40 20.03
CA ALA A 192 1.64 -18.51 20.69
C ALA A 192 3.06 -19.10 20.65
N LEU A 193 3.19 -20.41 20.91
CA LEU A 193 4.45 -21.15 20.79
C LEU A 193 5.03 -21.08 19.37
N GLU A 194 4.21 -21.21 18.32
CA GLU A 194 4.65 -21.06 16.92
C GLU A 194 5.27 -19.68 16.67
N CYS A 195 4.62 -18.60 17.12
CA CYS A 195 5.15 -17.24 17.00
C CYS A 195 6.50 -17.09 17.72
N TYR A 196 6.60 -17.54 18.98
CA TYR A 196 7.86 -17.46 19.74
C TYR A 196 8.99 -18.30 19.09
N THR A 197 8.65 -19.46 18.56
CA THR A 197 9.60 -20.34 17.87
C THR A 197 10.10 -19.70 16.57
N SER A 198 9.23 -19.07 15.78
CA SER A 198 9.64 -18.33 14.58
C SER A 198 10.55 -17.15 14.94
N ILE A 199 10.24 -16.39 15.99
CA ILE A 199 11.13 -15.32 16.47
C ILE A 199 12.53 -15.86 16.78
N LYS A 200 12.61 -16.97 17.53
CA LYS A 200 13.89 -17.59 17.89
C LYS A 200 14.71 -18.03 16.67
N ASN A 201 14.05 -18.70 15.72
CA ASN A 201 14.73 -19.32 14.59
C ASN A 201 15.10 -18.32 13.49
N ASP A 202 14.18 -17.40 13.18
CA ASP A 202 14.29 -16.52 12.02
C ASP A 202 14.92 -15.17 12.38
N PHE A 203 14.86 -14.77 13.66
CA PHE A 203 15.38 -13.50 14.17
C PHE A 203 16.27 -13.67 15.41
N PRO A 204 17.37 -14.44 15.33
CA PRO A 204 18.21 -14.78 16.49
C PRO A 204 18.89 -13.58 17.16
N GLU A 205 18.97 -12.42 16.50
CA GLU A 205 19.49 -11.17 17.06
C GLU A 205 18.42 -10.30 17.73
N PHE A 206 17.15 -10.68 17.61
CA PHE A 206 16.07 -9.97 18.31
C PHE A 206 16.24 -10.14 19.83
N ARG A 207 16.10 -9.04 20.56
CA ARG A 207 16.19 -9.01 22.02
C ARG A 207 14.93 -8.37 22.56
N LEU A 208 14.34 -9.00 23.59
CA LEU A 208 13.25 -8.40 24.33
C LEU A 208 13.79 -7.25 25.20
N GLY A 209 13.11 -6.10 25.20
CA GLY A 209 13.52 -4.93 25.97
C GLY A 209 13.32 -5.05 27.49
N ASN A 210 12.77 -6.18 27.97
CA ASN A 210 12.48 -6.43 29.39
C ASN A 210 13.51 -7.34 30.09
N GLY A 211 14.62 -7.68 29.41
CA GLY A 211 15.68 -8.51 29.97
C GLY A 211 15.39 -10.01 29.99
N LEU A 212 14.23 -10.45 29.47
CA LEU A 212 13.92 -11.87 29.28
C LEU A 212 14.41 -12.37 27.92
N ASP A 213 14.65 -13.67 27.82
CA ASP A 213 14.88 -14.36 26.56
C ASP A 213 13.55 -14.88 26.00
N ILE A 214 13.43 -14.98 24.67
CA ILE A 214 12.30 -15.63 24.00
C ILE A 214 12.16 -17.08 24.46
N ASP A 215 13.26 -17.72 24.86
CA ASP A 215 13.26 -19.07 25.43
C ASP A 215 12.41 -19.22 26.70
N ALA A 216 12.31 -18.16 27.51
CA ALA A 216 11.45 -18.18 28.68
C ALA A 216 9.96 -18.29 28.29
N TYR A 217 9.56 -17.66 27.18
CA TYR A 217 8.20 -17.71 26.66
C TYR A 217 7.91 -19.07 26.02
N ILE A 218 8.87 -19.62 25.26
CA ILE A 218 8.78 -20.97 24.69
C ILE A 218 8.60 -22.02 25.80
N ALA A 219 9.42 -21.96 26.86
CA ALA A 219 9.31 -22.87 28.01
C ALA A 219 7.95 -22.75 28.71
N ARG A 220 7.44 -21.53 28.87
CA ARG A 220 6.12 -21.27 29.45
C ARG A 220 5.00 -21.91 28.63
N GLU A 221 5.00 -21.77 27.30
CA GLU A 221 3.97 -22.38 26.45
C GLU A 221 4.06 -23.90 26.40
N ASN A 222 5.28 -24.47 26.37
CA ASN A 222 5.45 -25.92 26.47
C ASN A 222 4.87 -26.48 27.78
N ALA A 223 5.14 -25.82 28.91
CA ALA A 223 4.57 -26.23 30.20
C ALA A 223 3.03 -26.16 30.21
N ARG A 224 2.44 -25.10 29.63
CA ARG A 224 0.97 -24.97 29.48
C ARG A 224 0.36 -26.06 28.59
N LEU A 225 1.13 -26.56 27.61
CA LEU A 225 0.74 -27.63 26.70
C LEU A 225 1.07 -29.04 27.23
N GLY A 226 1.77 -29.15 28.36
CA GLY A 226 2.20 -30.44 28.93
C GLY A 226 3.30 -31.14 28.12
N LYS A 227 4.18 -30.36 27.46
CA LYS A 227 5.34 -30.83 26.70
C LYS A 227 6.63 -30.73 27.51
#